data_AF-A0A2S1LSA3-F1
#
_entry.id   AF-A0A2S1LSA3-F1
#
_cell.length_a   1.000
_cell.length_b   1.000
_cell.length_c   1.000
_cell.angle_alpha   90.00
_cell.angle_beta   90.00
_cell.angle_gamma   90.00
#
_symmetry.space_group_name_H-M   'P 1'
#
loop_
_entity.id
_entity.type
_entity.pdbx_description
1 polymer ?
#
loop_
_entity_poly.entity_id
_entity_poly.type
_entity_poly.pdbx_seq_one_letter_code
_entity_poly.pdbx_strand_id
1 'polypeptide(L)'
;MALEYYMIPCMNKKLFGVDCMGCGIQRSFLLIIRGDFSAAFHMYPPIYTLLLFFGVLGLSFIDKSRSYHNLIIGSAVLNGIAMVMAYTYKMFFI
;
A
#
# COMPACT_ATOMS: atom_id res chain seq x y z
N MET A 1 -6.28 -10.96 17.06
CA MET A 1 -5.29 -10.56 18.07
C MET A 1 -3.96 -11.31 17.97
N ALA A 2 -3.83 -12.43 17.23
CA ALA A 2 -2.54 -13.10 17.01
C ALA A 2 -1.66 -12.49 15.88
N LEU A 3 -2.29 -11.90 14.85
CA LEU A 3 -1.58 -11.36 13.68
C LEU A 3 -0.64 -10.18 13.98
N GLU A 4 -0.88 -9.43 15.05
CA GLU A 4 -0.03 -8.29 15.42
C GLU A 4 1.33 -8.72 15.95
N TYR A 5 1.42 -9.90 16.58
CA TYR A 5 2.68 -10.47 17.08
C TYR A 5 3.60 -10.96 15.96
N TYR A 6 3.05 -11.27 14.79
CA TYR A 6 3.80 -11.69 13.60
C TYR A 6 4.10 -10.52 12.64
N MET A 7 3.71 -9.29 12.98
CA MET A 7 4.05 -8.14 12.14
C MET A 7 5.55 -7.89 12.18
N ILE A 8 6.17 -7.89 10.99
CA ILE A 8 7.60 -7.65 10.84
C ILE A 8 7.86 -6.19 11.26
N PRO A 9 8.70 -5.94 12.28
CA PRO A 9 9.09 -4.59 12.61
C PRO A 9 9.81 -3.99 11.40
N CYS A 10 9.39 -2.79 10.98
CA CYS A 10 9.97 -2.10 9.84
C CYS A 10 11.47 -1.89 10.08
N MET A 11 12.30 -2.67 9.38
CA MET A 11 13.73 -2.75 9.62
C MET A 11 14.43 -1.40 9.35
N ASN A 12 13.91 -0.63 8.39
CA ASN A 12 14.39 0.72 8.09
C ASN A 12 14.18 1.68 9.26
N LYS A 13 13.06 1.57 9.98
CA LYS A 13 12.82 2.39 11.17
C LYS A 13 13.79 2.04 12.31
N LYS A 14 14.12 0.76 12.45
CA LYS A 14 15.06 0.29 13.48
C LYS A 14 16.52 0.63 13.16
N LEU A 15 16.91 0.58 11.89
CA LEU A 15 18.30 0.80 11.44
C LEU A 15 18.62 2.26 11.13
N PHE A 16 17.68 2.99 10.52
CA PHE A 16 17.90 4.35 10.02
C PHE A 16 17.03 5.40 10.71
N GLY A 17 16.08 5.00 11.58
CA GLY A 17 15.16 5.93 12.24
C GLY A 17 14.13 6.58 11.31
N VAL A 18 14.17 6.28 10.01
CA VAL A 18 13.32 6.87 8.96
C VAL A 18 12.33 5.83 8.44
N ASP A 19 11.07 6.25 8.28
CA ASP A 19 10.04 5.42 7.66
C ASP A 19 10.25 5.42 6.12
N CYS A 20 10.33 4.24 5.49
CA CYS A 20 10.42 4.13 4.03
C CYS A 20 9.05 4.26 3.34
N MET A 21 9.06 4.40 2.01
CA MET A 21 7.86 4.54 1.16
C MET A 21 6.82 3.41 1.30
N GLY A 22 7.22 2.24 1.82
CA GLY A 22 6.33 1.10 2.07
C GLY A 22 6.12 0.78 3.56
N CYS A 23 6.66 1.57 4.48
CA CYS A 23 6.57 1.30 5.91
C CYS A 23 5.11 1.54 6.35
N GLY A 24 4.41 0.47 6.74
CA GLY A 24 3.03 0.53 7.20
C GLY A 24 2.01 -0.21 6.33
N ILE A 25 2.38 -0.73 5.15
CA ILE A 25 1.48 -1.47 4.25
C ILE A 25 0.75 -2.62 4.97
N GLN A 26 1.48 -3.46 5.70
CA GLN A 26 0.89 -4.61 6.40
C GLN A 26 -0.10 -4.18 7.50
N ARG A 27 0.20 -3.08 8.20
CA ARG A 27 -0.61 -2.60 9.32
C ARG A 27 -1.83 -1.82 8.86
N SER A 28 -1.71 -1.01 7.81
CA SER A 28 -2.87 -0.36 7.17
C SER A 28 -3.79 -1.41 6.54
N PHE A 29 -3.24 -2.46 5.93
CA PHE A 29 -4.03 -3.58 5.43
C PHE A 29 -4.81 -4.30 6.56
N LEU A 30 -4.18 -4.51 7.71
CA LEU A 30 -4.84 -5.10 8.87
C LEU A 30 -5.96 -4.20 9.43
N LEU A 31 -5.76 -2.87 9.41
CA LEU A 31 -6.80 -1.89 9.78
C LEU A 31 -8.00 -1.95 8.82
N ILE A 32 -7.76 -2.12 7.51
CA ILE A 32 -8.82 -2.34 6.52
C ILE A 32 -9.59 -3.63 6.84
N ILE A 33 -8.90 -4.73 7.15
CA ILE A 33 -9.55 -6.00 7.53
C ILE A 33 -10.37 -5.84 8.83
N ARG A 34 -9.92 -4.98 9.75
CA ARG A 34 -10.67 -4.63 10.97
C ARG A 34 -11.86 -3.72 10.72
N GLY A 35 -12.03 -3.19 9.51
CA GLY A 35 -13.09 -2.24 9.16
C GLY A 35 -12.77 -0.78 9.52
N ASP A 36 -11.53 -0.47 9.94
CA ASP A 36 -11.10 0.88 10.28
C ASP A 36 -10.41 1.57 9.10
N PHE A 37 -11.23 2.02 8.16
CA PHE A 37 -10.78 2.68 6.92
C PHE A 37 -10.15 4.05 7.17
N SER A 38 -10.59 4.76 8.21
CA SER A 38 -10.04 6.07 8.57
C SER A 38 -8.62 5.91 9.11
N ALA A 39 -8.40 5.01 10.07
CA ALA A 39 -7.07 4.76 10.60
C ALA A 39 -6.13 4.21 9.52
N ALA A 40 -6.64 3.36 8.61
CA ALA A 40 -5.85 2.86 7.48
C ALA A 40 -5.39 3.99 6.54
N PHE A 41 -6.26 4.95 6.24
CA PHE A 41 -5.92 6.11 5.41
C PHE A 41 -4.89 7.01 6.10
N HIS A 42 -5.06 7.29 7.40
CA HIS A 42 -4.09 8.09 8.14
C HIS A 42 -2.72 7.39 8.26
N MET A 43 -2.71 6.06 8.34
CA MET A 43 -1.48 5.30 8.48
C MET A 43 -0.70 5.17 7.16
N TYR A 44 -1.38 4.82 6.07
CA TYR A 44 -0.77 4.66 4.76
C TYR A 44 -1.80 4.95 3.65
N PRO A 45 -1.98 6.22 3.25
CA PRO A 45 -2.93 6.61 2.21
C PRO A 45 -2.81 5.80 0.89
N PRO A 46 -1.60 5.42 0.40
CA PRO A 46 -1.46 4.66 -0.84
C PRO A 46 -1.98 3.22 -0.76
N ILE A 47 -2.47 2.75 0.40
CA ILE A 47 -2.99 1.40 0.55
C ILE A 47 -4.15 1.12 -0.41
N TYR A 48 -4.99 2.12 -0.69
CA TYR A 48 -6.17 1.96 -1.55
C TYR A 48 -5.78 1.82 -3.02
N THR A 49 -4.80 2.60 -3.49
CA THR A 49 -4.30 2.48 -4.86
C THR A 49 -3.52 1.18 -5.04
N LEU A 50 -2.84 0.72 -3.99
CA LEU A 50 -2.14 -0.56 -3.99
C LEU A 50 -3.13 -1.72 -4.05
N LEU A 51 -4.19 -1.68 -3.25
CA LEU A 51 -5.26 -2.68 -3.26
C LEU A 51 -5.93 -2.74 -4.64
N LEU A 52 -6.17 -1.59 -5.28
CA LEU A 52 -6.71 -1.51 -6.62
C LEU A 52 -5.77 -2.14 -7.66
N PHE A 53 -4.46 -1.86 -7.58
CA PHE A 53 -3.45 -2.47 -8.43
C PHE A 53 -3.45 -4.01 -8.30
N PHE A 54 -3.42 -4.53 -7.06
CA PHE A 54 -3.50 -5.96 -6.83
C PHE A 54 -4.83 -6.58 -7.30
N GLY A 55 -5.95 -5.85 -7.18
CA GLY A 55 -7.24 -6.27 -7.71
C GLY A 55 -7.22 -6.42 -9.24
N VAL A 56 -6.70 -5.42 -9.96
CA VAL A 56 -6.56 -5.46 -11.42
C VAL A 56 -5.60 -6.58 -11.86
N LEU A 57 -4.49 -6.76 -11.15
CA LEU A 57 -3.56 -7.88 -11.39
C LEU A 57 -4.24 -9.24 -11.20
N GLY A 58 -5.01 -9.42 -10.13
CA GLY A 58 -5.72 -10.67 -9.85
C GLY A 58 -6.76 -10.98 -10.94
N LEU A 59 -7.52 -9.97 -11.37
CA LEU A 59 -8.46 -10.10 -12.48
C LEU A 59 -7.76 -10.48 -13.78
N SER A 60 -6.60 -9.89 -14.08
CA SER A 60 -5.80 -10.24 -15.26
C SER A 60 -5.25 -11.66 -15.23
N PHE A 61 -5.10 -12.26 -14.05
CA PHE A 61 -4.64 -13.65 -13.93
C PHE A 61 -5.78 -14.65 -14.19
N ILE A 62 -7.00 -14.30 -13.78
CA ILE A 62 -8.21 -15.13 -13.98
C ILE A 62 -8.70 -15.01 -15.42
N ASP A 63 -8.78 -13.79 -15.96
CA ASP A 63 -9.23 -13.51 -17.31
C ASP A 63 -8.03 -13.26 -18.23
N LYS A 64 -7.54 -14.33 -18.84
CA LYS A 64 -6.45 -14.27 -19.85
C LYS A 64 -6.96 -13.84 -21.23
N SER A 65 -8.27 -13.66 -21.40
CA SER A 65 -8.92 -13.46 -22.70
C SER A 65 -8.93 -11.99 -23.13
N ARG A 66 -8.81 -11.03 -22.21
CA ARG A 66 -8.68 -9.60 -22.53
C ARG A 66 -7.29 -9.06 -22.23
N SER A 67 -6.86 -8.08 -23.02
CA SER A 67 -5.62 -7.33 -22.74
C SER A 67 -5.85 -6.34 -21.59
N TYR A 68 -5.59 -6.79 -20.36
CA TYR A 68 -5.56 -5.94 -19.17
C TYR A 68 -4.24 -5.15 -19.05
N HIS A 69 -3.32 -5.30 -20.00
CA HIS A 69 -2.00 -4.69 -19.97
C HIS A 69 -2.04 -3.17 -19.74
N ASN A 70 -2.90 -2.46 -20.47
CA ASN A 70 -3.05 -1.01 -20.35
C ASN A 70 -3.63 -0.59 -18.97
N LEU A 71 -4.53 -1.40 -18.41
CA LEU A 71 -5.12 -1.15 -17.09
C LEU A 71 -4.13 -1.43 -15.95
N ILE A 72 -3.31 -2.47 -16.09
CA ILE A 72 -2.24 -2.79 -15.14
C ILE A 72 -1.20 -1.68 -15.13
N ILE A 73 -0.76 -1.21 -16.30
CA ILE A 73 0.21 -0.10 -16.39
C ILE A 73 -0.40 1.18 -15.80
N GLY A 74 -1.64 1.51 -16.16
CA GLY A 74 -2.32 2.68 -15.61
C GLY A 74 -2.44 2.65 -14.08
N SER A 75 -2.83 1.50 -13.52
CA SER A 75 -2.93 1.32 -12.06
C SER A 75 -1.57 1.29 -11.37
N ALA A 76 -0.52 0.75 -11.99
CA ALA A 76 0.85 0.79 -11.48
C ALA A 76 1.38 2.24 -11.40
N VAL A 77 1.20 3.01 -12.47
CA VAL A 77 1.64 4.41 -12.53
C VAL A 77 0.90 5.24 -11.49
N LEU A 78 -0.43 5.07 -11.38
CA LEU A 78 -1.23 5.76 -10.38
C LEU A 78 -0.83 5.38 -8.95
N ASN A 79 -0.53 4.10 -8.68
CA ASN A 79 -0.02 3.66 -7.39
C ASN A 79 1.34 4.28 -7.08
N GLY A 80 2.27 4.29 -8.04
CA GLY A 80 3.59 4.92 -7.90
C GLY A 80 3.49 6.42 -7.59
N ILE A 81 2.65 7.15 -8.31
CA ILE A 81 2.40 8.58 -8.03
C ILE A 81 1.84 8.78 -6.62
N ALA A 82 0.86 7.96 -6.21
CA ALA A 82 0.28 8.04 -4.87
C ALA A 82 1.31 7.75 -3.77
N MET A 83 2.20 6.77 -3.98
CA MET A 83 3.29 6.45 -3.04
C MET A 83 4.30 7.60 -2.93
N VAL A 84 4.71 8.18 -4.06
CA VAL A 84 5.65 9.32 -4.08
C VAL A 84 5.03 10.53 -3.40
N MET A 85 3.79 10.89 -3.74
CA MET A 85 3.09 11.99 -3.09
C MET A 85 2.99 11.77 -1.57
N ALA A 86 2.54 10.60 -1.13
CA ALA A 86 2.42 10.32 0.30
C ALA A 86 3.77 10.40 1.03
N TYR A 87 4.85 9.96 0.39
CA TYR A 87 6.20 10.05 0.94
C TYR A 87 6.72 11.49 1.01
N THR A 88 6.51 12.30 -0.04
CA THR A 88 6.92 13.70 -0.03
C THR A 88 6.13 14.52 0.98
N TYR A 89 4.82 14.29 1.12
CA TYR A 89 4.02 14.90 2.18
C TYR A 89 4.56 14.55 3.57
N LYS A 90 4.89 13.28 3.80
CA LYS A 90 5.42 12.83 5.09
C LYS A 90 6.82 13.40 5.37
N MET A 91 7.67 13.55 4.36
CA MET A 91 9.02 14.11 4.52
C MET A 91 9.03 15.64 4.66
N PHE A 92 8.04 16.33 4.08
CA PHE A 92 7.96 17.80 4.16
C PHE A 92 7.24 18.29 5.43
N PHE A 93 6.33 17.48 5.99
CA PHE A 93 5.50 17.86 7.14
C PHE A 93 5.93 17.22 8.48
N ILE A 94 6.81 16.20 8.46
CA ILE A 94 7.41 15.55 9.65
C ILE A 94 8.91 15.83 9.68
#